data_AF-A0A4P5VQ08-F1
#
_entry.id   AF-A0A4P5VQ08-F1
#
_cell.length_a   1.000
_cell.length_b   1.000
_cell.length_c   1.000
_cell.angle_alpha   90.00
_cell.angle_beta   90.00
_cell.angle_gamma   90.00
#
_symmetry.space_group_name_H-M   'P 1'
#
loop_
_entity.id
_entity.type
_entity.pdbx_description
1 polymer ?
#
loop_
_entity_poly.entity_id
_entity_poly.type
_entity_poly.pdbx_seq_one_letter_code
_entity_poly.pdbx_strand_id
1 'polypeptide(L)'
;MAVELSWLRPGPVFIGGATIGLFLDELGRDQLRPTKDVDCIAPSVVTPMTWFALEQELRHRGWSPDREGPICRYRSPRGHLVDLLGARSEAQGHSATWFEAAAAHTQQHILSGTTVVATPAVEYLIACKIEAFRDRGAAHPLASNDFEDLVALLDGCASLESAVGGAEEGVRAFTVGWFRALYADRELMSAADGHLPRGGDIAGRRRRLRERLQRLTRLSAG
;
A
#
# COMPACT_ATOMS: atom_id res chain seq x y z
N MET A 1 0.88 18.03 -2.69
CA MET A 1 -0.04 17.09 -2.00
C MET A 1 0.16 17.06 -0.48
N ALA A 2 1.28 16.58 0.08
CA ALA A 2 1.44 16.51 1.55
C ALA A 2 1.18 17.85 2.26
N VAL A 3 1.68 18.95 1.68
CA VAL A 3 1.41 20.31 2.16
C VAL A 3 -0.07 20.71 2.02
N GLU A 4 -0.76 20.26 0.96
CA GLU A 4 -2.18 20.60 0.72
C GLU A 4 -3.14 19.83 1.65
N LEU A 5 -2.67 18.74 2.25
CA LEU A 5 -3.41 17.94 3.25
C LEU A 5 -2.91 18.19 4.68
N SER A 6 -2.02 19.17 4.90
CA SER A 6 -1.42 19.46 6.20
C SER A 6 -2.41 19.96 7.27
N TRP A 7 -3.66 20.17 6.90
CA TRP A 7 -4.75 20.56 7.79
C TRP A 7 -5.52 19.36 8.38
N LEU A 8 -5.38 18.16 7.81
CA LEU A 8 -6.03 16.96 8.34
C LEU A 8 -5.49 16.63 9.73
N ARG A 9 -6.40 16.33 10.66
CA ARG A 9 -6.06 15.94 12.04
C ARG A 9 -6.88 14.70 12.44
N PRO A 10 -6.22 13.60 12.89
CA PRO A 10 -4.79 13.30 12.73
C PRO A 10 -4.32 13.43 11.26
N GLY A 11 -3.01 13.59 11.06
CA GLY A 11 -2.45 13.79 9.72
C GLY A 11 -2.72 12.62 8.77
N PRO A 12 -2.65 12.84 7.44
CA PRO A 12 -2.89 11.78 6.46
C PRO A 12 -1.79 10.73 6.53
N VAL A 13 -2.17 9.47 6.34
CA VAL A 13 -1.24 8.35 6.19
C VAL A 13 -1.23 7.95 4.72
N PHE A 14 -0.14 8.24 4.02
CA PHE A 14 0.00 7.97 2.60
C PHE A 14 0.19 6.48 2.35
N ILE A 15 -0.52 5.94 1.38
CA ILE A 15 -0.49 4.52 1.00
C ILE A 15 -0.55 4.40 -0.54
N GLY A 16 -0.63 3.16 -1.05
CA GLY A 16 -0.82 2.91 -2.47
C GLY A 16 0.48 2.94 -3.27
N GLY A 17 0.36 2.80 -4.59
CA GLY A 17 1.50 2.62 -5.49
C GLY A 17 2.51 3.78 -5.41
N ALA A 18 2.02 5.00 -5.19
CA ALA A 18 2.84 6.20 -5.08
C ALA A 18 3.85 6.16 -3.92
N THR A 19 3.57 5.35 -2.90
CA THR A 19 4.41 5.23 -1.70
C THR A 19 5.36 4.05 -1.72
N ILE A 20 5.18 3.08 -2.63
CA ILE A 20 5.97 1.84 -2.67
C ILE A 20 7.46 2.15 -2.79
N GLY A 21 7.83 3.15 -3.58
CA GLY A 21 9.22 3.56 -3.75
C GLY A 21 9.91 3.99 -2.47
N LEU A 22 9.18 4.42 -1.44
CA LEU A 22 9.75 4.79 -0.14
C LEU A 22 10.30 3.59 0.65
N PHE A 23 9.95 2.37 0.23
CA PHE A 23 10.30 1.12 0.90
C PHE A 23 11.37 0.31 0.16
N LEU A 24 11.68 0.68 -1.09
CA LEU A 24 12.56 -0.09 -1.96
C LEU A 24 13.99 0.45 -1.96
N ASP A 25 14.93 -0.43 -2.31
CA ASP A 25 16.26 -0.03 -2.72
C ASP A 25 16.24 0.84 -4.00
N GLU A 26 17.39 1.44 -4.35
CA GLU A 26 17.54 2.30 -5.54
C GLU A 26 17.06 1.61 -6.82
N LEU A 27 17.46 0.37 -7.01
CA LEU A 27 17.16 -0.37 -8.23
C LEU A 27 15.67 -0.75 -8.33
N GLY A 28 15.00 -1.01 -7.21
CA GLY A 28 13.56 -1.22 -7.15
C GLY A 28 12.78 0.07 -7.47
N ARG A 29 13.25 1.22 -6.95
CA ARG A 29 12.63 2.53 -7.20
C ARG A 29 12.64 2.92 -8.67
N ASP A 30 13.75 2.69 -9.37
CA ASP A 30 13.91 3.08 -10.79
C ASP A 30 12.96 2.37 -11.74
N GLN A 31 12.38 1.23 -11.31
CA GLN A 31 11.54 0.40 -12.14
C GLN A 31 10.07 0.42 -11.73
N LEU A 32 9.71 1.28 -10.76
CA LEU A 32 8.32 1.45 -10.38
C LEU A 32 7.53 2.13 -11.50
N ARG A 33 6.36 1.56 -11.76
CA ARG A 33 5.34 2.20 -12.59
C ARG A 33 4.95 3.57 -12.01
N PRO A 34 4.86 4.63 -12.82
CA PRO A 34 4.31 5.91 -12.36
C PRO A 34 2.83 5.76 -12.00
N THR A 35 2.40 6.42 -10.91
CA THR A 35 0.98 6.58 -10.57
C THR A 35 0.48 7.96 -10.98
N LYS A 36 -0.83 8.08 -11.26
CA LYS A 36 -1.46 9.37 -11.62
C LYS A 36 -2.02 10.10 -10.39
N ASP A 37 -2.21 9.34 -9.33
CA ASP A 37 -2.93 9.65 -8.12
C ASP A 37 -2.12 9.21 -6.90
N VAL A 38 -2.49 9.76 -5.75
CA VAL A 38 -1.92 9.39 -4.46
C VAL A 38 -3.01 9.04 -3.47
N ASP A 39 -2.89 7.87 -2.88
CA ASP A 39 -3.81 7.38 -1.88
C ASP A 39 -3.38 7.85 -0.48
N CYS A 40 -4.34 8.23 0.35
CA CYS A 40 -4.08 8.48 1.76
C CYS A 40 -5.26 8.10 2.65
N ILE A 41 -4.97 7.45 3.76
CA ILE A 41 -5.93 7.16 4.82
C ILE A 41 -6.07 8.43 5.66
N ALA A 42 -7.31 8.89 5.83
CA ALA A 42 -7.70 9.93 6.77
C ALA A 42 -8.08 9.28 8.11
N PRO A 43 -7.21 9.32 9.14
CA PRO A 43 -7.39 8.47 10.34
C PRO A 43 -8.66 8.78 11.14
N SER A 44 -9.13 10.04 11.10
CA SER A 44 -10.34 10.47 11.79
C SER A 44 -11.65 10.04 11.10
N VAL A 45 -11.57 9.47 9.89
CA VAL A 45 -12.74 9.08 9.12
C VAL A 45 -13.08 7.63 9.36
N VAL A 46 -13.97 7.41 10.33
CA VAL A 46 -14.37 6.08 10.83
C VAL A 46 -15.87 5.83 10.77
N THR A 47 -16.65 6.82 10.33
CA THR A 47 -18.11 6.77 10.21
C THR A 47 -18.60 7.56 9.00
N PRO A 48 -19.83 7.33 8.51
CA PRO A 48 -20.42 8.18 7.48
C PRO A 48 -20.50 9.67 7.86
N MET A 49 -20.70 9.97 9.15
CA MET A 49 -20.74 11.36 9.64
C MET A 49 -19.36 12.04 9.57
N THR A 50 -18.30 11.34 9.95
CA THR A 50 -16.92 11.88 9.85
C THR A 50 -16.47 12.00 8.39
N TRP A 51 -16.93 11.10 7.52
CA TRP A 51 -16.75 11.23 6.07
C TRP A 51 -17.43 12.50 5.54
N PHE A 52 -18.71 12.71 5.85
CA PHE A 52 -19.44 13.90 5.43
C PHE A 52 -18.78 15.21 5.94
N ALA A 53 -18.24 15.21 7.17
CA ALA A 53 -17.49 16.34 7.69
C ALA A 53 -16.19 16.59 6.89
N LEU A 54 -15.45 15.53 6.54
CA LEU A 54 -14.28 15.64 5.67
C LEU A 54 -14.66 16.23 4.31
N GLU A 55 -15.75 15.78 3.69
CA GLU A 55 -16.21 16.28 2.39
C GLU A 55 -16.59 17.77 2.39
N GLN A 56 -17.16 18.26 3.50
CA GLN A 56 -17.43 19.68 3.65
C GLN A 56 -16.14 20.49 3.76
N GLU A 57 -15.17 20.02 4.53
CA GLU A 57 -13.89 20.71 4.70
C GLU A 57 -13.06 20.70 3.41
N LEU A 58 -13.07 19.59 2.66
CA LEU A 58 -12.48 19.49 1.33
C LEU A 58 -13.06 20.56 0.40
N ARG A 59 -14.39 20.67 0.31
CA ARG A 59 -15.08 21.68 -0.50
C ARG A 59 -14.73 23.09 -0.06
N HIS A 60 -14.72 23.36 1.24
CA HIS A 60 -14.33 24.67 1.78
C HIS A 60 -12.91 25.07 1.36
N ARG A 61 -12.00 24.10 1.24
CA ARG A 61 -10.61 24.29 0.82
C ARG A 61 -10.40 24.23 -0.69
N GLY A 62 -11.47 24.19 -1.49
CA GLY A 62 -11.41 24.20 -2.95
C GLY A 62 -11.07 22.85 -3.59
N TRP A 63 -11.17 21.75 -2.85
CA TRP A 63 -11.11 20.42 -3.43
C TRP A 63 -12.45 20.06 -4.07
N SER A 64 -12.41 19.29 -5.16
CA SER A 64 -13.61 18.84 -5.88
C SER A 64 -13.56 17.34 -6.16
N PRO A 65 -14.67 16.60 -6.03
CA PRO A 65 -14.73 15.20 -6.44
C PRO A 65 -14.34 15.03 -7.92
N ASP A 66 -13.57 14.00 -8.24
CA ASP A 66 -13.23 13.65 -9.62
C ASP A 66 -14.30 12.75 -10.21
N ARG A 67 -15.09 13.27 -11.16
CA ARG A 67 -16.26 12.57 -11.70
C ARG A 67 -15.93 11.34 -12.53
N GLU A 68 -14.68 11.23 -12.99
CA GLU A 68 -14.17 10.10 -13.78
C GLU A 68 -13.47 9.04 -12.90
N GLY A 69 -13.31 9.32 -11.61
CA GLY A 69 -12.61 8.48 -10.65
C GLY A 69 -13.53 7.67 -9.73
N PRO A 70 -12.94 6.85 -8.83
CA PRO A 70 -13.68 6.25 -7.73
C PRO A 70 -14.25 7.34 -6.82
N ILE A 71 -15.28 6.98 -6.03
CA ILE A 71 -16.00 7.94 -5.17
C ILE A 71 -15.09 8.67 -4.17
N CYS A 72 -13.97 8.06 -3.79
CA CYS A 72 -12.97 8.61 -2.88
C CYS A 72 -11.95 9.55 -3.56
N ARG A 73 -12.00 9.73 -4.89
CA ARG A 73 -11.03 10.54 -5.63
C ARG A 73 -11.44 12.01 -5.64
N TYR A 74 -10.50 12.86 -5.23
CA TYR A 74 -10.63 14.31 -5.28
C TYR A 74 -9.50 14.94 -6.07
N ARG A 75 -9.84 16.02 -6.76
CA ARG A 75 -8.89 16.95 -7.37
C ARG A 75 -8.58 18.07 -6.38
N SER A 76 -7.31 18.28 -6.11
CA SER A 76 -6.84 19.38 -5.26
C SER A 76 -6.92 20.73 -5.99
N PRO A 77 -6.89 21.86 -5.27
CA PRO A 77 -6.82 23.20 -5.88
C PRO A 77 -5.62 23.40 -6.83
N ARG A 78 -4.56 22.61 -6.66
CA ARG A 78 -3.37 22.62 -7.52
C ARG A 78 -3.43 21.58 -8.65
N GLY A 79 -4.55 20.87 -8.80
CA GLY A 79 -4.80 19.93 -9.88
C GLY A 79 -4.34 18.49 -9.62
N HIS A 80 -3.83 18.17 -8.43
CA HIS A 80 -3.41 16.81 -8.09
C HIS A 80 -4.62 15.89 -7.87
N LEU A 81 -4.52 14.63 -8.26
CA LEU A 81 -5.51 13.60 -7.94
C LEU A 81 -5.12 12.88 -6.65
N VAL A 82 -6.06 12.78 -5.72
CA VAL A 82 -5.84 12.13 -4.42
C VAL A 82 -7.04 11.26 -4.08
N ASP A 83 -6.77 10.01 -3.72
CA ASP A 83 -7.78 9.08 -3.23
C ASP A 83 -7.75 9.13 -1.69
N LEU A 84 -8.83 9.67 -1.11
CA LEU A 84 -8.97 9.83 0.34
C LEU A 84 -9.73 8.64 0.91
N LEU A 85 -9.08 7.83 1.73
CA LEU A 85 -9.63 6.60 2.27
C LEU A 85 -10.02 6.78 3.74
N GLY A 86 -11.14 6.18 4.16
CA GLY A 86 -11.52 6.15 5.57
C GLY A 86 -10.80 5.04 6.32
N ALA A 87 -10.38 5.28 7.57
CA ALA A 87 -9.78 4.24 8.41
C ALA A 87 -10.76 3.11 8.76
N ARG A 88 -12.05 3.43 8.87
CA ARG A 88 -13.15 2.46 8.93
C ARG A 88 -14.26 2.93 8.02
N SER A 89 -14.48 2.23 6.91
CA SER A 89 -15.60 2.55 6.05
C SER A 89 -16.05 1.33 5.27
N GLU A 90 -17.10 0.68 5.78
CA GLU A 90 -17.94 -0.23 4.98
C GLU A 90 -18.56 0.50 3.77
N ALA A 91 -18.66 1.84 3.83
CA ALA A 91 -19.27 2.69 2.82
C ALA A 91 -18.44 2.88 1.54
N GLN A 92 -17.19 2.40 1.50
CA GLN A 92 -16.29 2.55 0.33
C GLN A 92 -16.12 1.28 -0.51
N GLY A 93 -16.82 0.18 -0.18
CA GLY A 93 -16.88 -1.00 -1.03
C GLY A 93 -15.60 -1.84 -1.13
N HIS A 94 -14.64 -1.66 -0.21
CA HIS A 94 -13.40 -2.45 -0.13
C HIS A 94 -13.24 -3.12 1.25
N SER A 95 -12.61 -4.30 1.28
CA SER A 95 -12.13 -4.91 2.53
C SER A 95 -11.05 -4.02 3.13
N ALA A 96 -11.36 -3.35 4.24
CA ALA A 96 -10.49 -2.39 4.92
C ALA A 96 -10.04 -2.89 6.31
N THR A 97 -9.88 -4.20 6.47
CA THR A 97 -9.55 -4.84 7.78
C THR A 97 -8.33 -4.17 8.42
N TRP A 98 -7.32 -3.86 7.62
CA TRP A 98 -6.05 -3.33 8.11
C TRP A 98 -5.94 -1.81 8.11
N PHE A 99 -6.90 -1.04 7.57
CA PHE A 99 -6.73 0.42 7.42
C PHE A 99 -6.66 1.17 8.74
N GLU A 100 -7.48 0.79 9.72
CA GLU A 100 -7.40 1.36 11.07
C GLU A 100 -6.03 1.07 11.70
N ALA A 101 -5.57 -0.19 11.64
CA ALA A 101 -4.27 -0.57 12.19
C ALA A 101 -3.10 0.08 11.44
N ALA A 102 -3.20 0.22 10.11
CA ALA A 102 -2.23 0.90 9.25
C ALA A 102 -2.16 2.41 9.55
N ALA A 103 -3.29 3.03 9.90
CA ALA A 103 -3.34 4.43 10.31
C ALA A 103 -2.79 4.64 11.73
N ALA A 104 -2.92 3.64 12.61
CA ALA A 104 -2.39 3.67 13.98
C ALA A 104 -0.88 3.37 14.05
N HIS A 105 -0.39 2.48 13.19
CA HIS A 105 1.00 2.04 13.15
C HIS A 105 1.70 2.59 11.92
N THR A 106 2.34 3.73 12.10
CA THR A 106 2.96 4.48 11.00
C THR A 106 4.46 4.61 11.17
N GLN A 107 5.13 4.82 10.04
CA GLN A 107 6.53 5.24 9.99
C GLN A 107 6.65 6.54 9.19
N GLN A 108 7.70 7.30 9.47
CA GLN A 108 7.94 8.59 8.84
C GLN A 108 9.00 8.48 7.74
N HIS A 109 8.73 9.13 6.62
CA HIS A 109 9.68 9.30 5.53
C HIS A 109 9.95 10.78 5.29
N ILE A 110 11.23 11.13 5.18
CA ILE A 110 11.66 12.46 4.78
C ILE A 110 11.73 12.47 3.24
N LEU A 111 10.88 13.27 2.62
CA LEU A 111 10.93 13.54 1.18
C LEU A 111 11.93 14.67 0.91
N SER A 112 12.09 15.07 -0.35
CA SER A 112 12.99 16.15 -0.76
C SER A 112 12.85 17.39 0.14
N GLY A 113 13.96 17.86 0.71
CA GLY A 113 13.98 18.97 1.66
C GLY A 113 13.59 18.54 3.08
N THR A 114 12.58 19.20 3.66
CA THR A 114 12.13 18.99 5.05
C THR A 114 10.70 18.46 5.15
N THR A 115 10.12 17.98 4.04
CA THR A 115 8.74 17.47 4.05
C THR A 115 8.73 16.06 4.62
N VAL A 116 8.02 15.87 5.74
CA VAL A 116 7.84 14.56 6.35
C VAL A 116 6.45 14.04 6.00
N VAL A 117 6.37 12.79 5.56
CA VAL A 117 5.11 12.07 5.33
C VAL A 117 5.03 10.83 6.20
N ALA A 118 3.84 10.47 6.64
CA ALA A 118 3.57 9.21 7.32
C ALA A 118 3.08 8.17 6.31
N THR A 119 3.56 6.95 6.43
CA THR A 119 3.08 5.76 5.72
C THR A 119 2.80 4.66 6.74
N PRO A 120 2.04 3.60 6.41
CA PRO A 120 1.91 2.45 7.30
C PRO A 120 3.27 1.81 7.61
N ALA A 121 3.41 1.22 8.80
CA ALA A 121 4.47 0.27 9.06
C ALA A 121 4.41 -0.89 8.05
N VAL A 122 5.57 -1.51 7.74
CA VAL A 122 5.72 -2.41 6.59
C VAL A 122 4.77 -3.60 6.64
N GLU A 123 4.57 -4.17 7.82
CA GLU A 123 3.67 -5.28 8.09
C GLU A 123 2.21 -4.95 7.76
N TYR A 124 1.74 -3.74 8.09
CA TYR A 124 0.38 -3.30 7.79
C TYR A 124 0.24 -2.84 6.34
N LEU A 125 1.27 -2.20 5.76
CA LEU A 125 1.29 -1.88 4.32
C LEU A 125 1.05 -3.13 3.48
N ILE A 126 1.79 -4.21 3.78
CA ILE A 126 1.67 -5.46 3.05
C ILE A 126 0.33 -6.13 3.29
N ALA A 127 -0.18 -6.10 4.52
CA ALA A 127 -1.50 -6.63 4.81
C ALA A 127 -2.59 -5.91 3.98
N CYS A 128 -2.56 -4.58 3.91
CA CYS A 128 -3.44 -3.79 3.06
C CYS A 128 -3.29 -4.14 1.57
N LYS A 129 -2.06 -4.35 1.08
CA LYS A 129 -1.81 -4.71 -0.32
C LYS A 129 -2.29 -6.12 -0.66
N ILE A 130 -2.17 -7.06 0.27
CA ILE A 130 -2.72 -8.42 0.14
C ILE A 130 -4.24 -8.38 0.06
N GLU A 131 -4.91 -7.58 0.91
CA GLU A 131 -6.37 -7.41 0.84
C GLU A 131 -6.80 -6.84 -0.51
N ALA A 132 -6.16 -5.76 -0.95
CA ALA A 132 -6.43 -5.15 -2.24
C ALA A 132 -6.23 -6.13 -3.42
N PHE A 133 -5.15 -6.91 -3.40
CA PHE A 133 -4.92 -7.94 -4.40
C PHE A 133 -6.03 -9.01 -4.38
N ARG A 134 -6.43 -9.49 -3.21
CA ARG A 134 -7.50 -10.50 -3.09
C ARG A 134 -8.86 -9.98 -3.56
N ASP A 135 -9.16 -8.72 -3.30
CA ASP A 135 -10.43 -8.08 -3.63
C ASP A 135 -10.60 -7.85 -5.15
N ARG A 136 -9.59 -7.24 -5.78
CA ARG A 136 -9.70 -6.77 -7.19
C ARG A 136 -8.62 -7.27 -8.15
N GLY A 137 -7.55 -7.90 -7.64
CA GLY A 137 -6.39 -8.30 -8.43
C GLY A 137 -6.28 -9.80 -8.75
N ALA A 138 -6.89 -10.65 -7.92
CA ALA A 138 -6.66 -12.10 -7.95
C ALA A 138 -7.14 -12.78 -9.24
N ALA A 139 -8.14 -12.22 -9.92
CA ALA A 139 -8.63 -12.74 -11.19
C ALA A 139 -7.61 -12.62 -12.32
N HIS A 140 -6.75 -11.58 -12.28
CA HIS A 140 -5.75 -11.30 -13.31
C HIS A 140 -4.41 -10.85 -12.68
N PRO A 141 -3.64 -11.75 -12.04
CA PRO A 141 -2.45 -11.39 -11.28
C PRO A 141 -1.39 -10.64 -12.09
N LEU A 142 -1.16 -11.03 -13.35
CA LEU A 142 -0.21 -10.37 -14.26
C LEU A 142 -0.60 -8.93 -14.63
N ALA A 143 -1.88 -8.57 -14.53
CA ALA A 143 -2.38 -7.22 -14.81
C ALA A 143 -2.69 -6.43 -13.52
N SER A 144 -2.45 -7.02 -12.35
CA SER A 144 -2.78 -6.43 -11.07
C SER A 144 -1.65 -5.53 -10.57
N ASN A 145 -1.93 -4.23 -10.46
CA ASN A 145 -1.04 -3.26 -9.82
C ASN A 145 -0.76 -3.60 -8.34
N ASP A 146 -1.75 -4.15 -7.62
CA ASP A 146 -1.54 -4.55 -6.22
C ASP A 146 -0.62 -5.76 -6.12
N PHE A 147 -0.65 -6.68 -7.08
CA PHE A 147 0.31 -7.78 -7.14
C PHE A 147 1.70 -7.32 -7.55
N GLU A 148 1.80 -6.41 -8.53
CA GLU A 148 3.05 -5.74 -8.90
C GLU A 148 3.71 -5.09 -7.67
N ASP A 149 2.95 -4.31 -6.89
CA ASP A 149 3.41 -3.66 -5.66
C ASP A 149 3.88 -4.70 -4.60
N LEU A 150 3.14 -5.80 -4.42
CA LEU A 150 3.53 -6.88 -3.51
C LEU A 150 4.85 -7.54 -3.92
N VAL A 151 5.03 -7.80 -5.22
CA VAL A 151 6.27 -8.36 -5.77
C VAL A 151 7.43 -7.39 -5.60
N ALA A 152 7.21 -6.09 -5.84
CA ALA A 152 8.21 -5.06 -5.64
C ALA A 152 8.68 -5.00 -4.17
N LEU A 153 7.76 -5.04 -3.21
CA LEU A 153 8.09 -5.10 -1.78
C LEU A 153 8.83 -6.40 -1.42
N LEU A 154 8.35 -7.54 -1.92
CA LEU A 154 9.03 -8.83 -1.74
C LEU A 154 10.44 -8.85 -2.35
N ASP A 155 10.70 -8.08 -3.40
CA ASP A 155 12.01 -8.04 -4.04
C ASP A 155 12.96 -7.04 -3.36
N GLY A 156 12.49 -5.82 -3.09
CA GLY A 156 13.31 -4.67 -2.75
C GLY A 156 13.16 -4.11 -1.32
N CYS A 157 12.18 -4.55 -0.53
CA CYS A 157 12.00 -4.04 0.83
C CYS A 157 12.91 -4.78 1.83
N ALA A 158 13.99 -4.10 2.27
CA ALA A 158 15.01 -4.71 3.14
C ALA A 158 14.49 -5.10 4.53
N SER A 159 13.58 -4.30 5.12
CA SER A 159 13.03 -4.51 6.46
C SER A 159 11.87 -5.49 6.50
N LEU A 160 11.43 -6.03 5.35
CA LEU A 160 10.24 -6.86 5.23
C LEU A 160 10.25 -8.06 6.19
N GLU A 161 11.30 -8.86 6.18
CA GLU A 161 11.38 -10.09 6.97
C GLU A 161 11.35 -9.79 8.48
N SER A 162 12.08 -8.76 8.92
CA SER A 162 12.07 -8.33 10.32
C SER A 162 10.74 -7.72 10.74
N ALA A 163 10.11 -6.94 9.86
CA ALA A 163 8.82 -6.31 10.13
C ALA A 163 7.73 -7.37 10.32
N VAL A 164 7.60 -8.30 9.37
CA VAL A 164 6.62 -9.40 9.47
C VAL A 164 6.92 -10.31 10.66
N GLY A 165 8.21 -10.63 10.91
CA GLY A 165 8.59 -11.46 12.06
C GLY A 165 8.25 -10.83 13.42
N GLY A 166 8.47 -9.53 13.55
CA GLY A 166 8.20 -8.74 14.76
C GLY A 166 6.77 -8.24 14.90
N ALA A 167 5.92 -8.46 13.89
CA ALA A 167 4.56 -7.95 13.90
C ALA A 167 3.65 -8.67 14.92
N GLU A 168 2.54 -8.01 15.26
CA GLU A 168 1.47 -8.58 16.07
C GLU A 168 0.94 -9.88 15.46
N GLU A 169 0.47 -10.78 16.32
CA GLU A 169 0.08 -12.15 15.94
C GLU A 169 -0.91 -12.17 14.77
N GLY A 170 -1.98 -11.35 14.82
CA GLY A 170 -3.00 -11.33 13.78
C GLY A 170 -2.49 -10.95 12.39
N VAL A 171 -1.73 -9.85 12.28
CA VAL A 171 -1.19 -9.40 10.99
C VAL A 171 -0.07 -10.32 10.50
N ARG A 172 0.75 -10.85 11.41
CA ARG A 172 1.76 -11.86 11.08
C ARG A 172 1.12 -13.14 10.54
N ALA A 173 0.09 -13.67 11.22
CA ALA A 173 -0.65 -14.85 10.79
C ALA A 173 -1.23 -14.67 9.39
N PHE A 174 -1.88 -13.52 9.16
CA PHE A 174 -2.51 -13.16 7.90
C PHE A 174 -1.50 -13.09 6.75
N THR A 175 -0.40 -12.36 6.95
CA THR A 175 0.64 -12.16 5.92
C THR A 175 1.41 -13.44 5.64
N VAL A 176 1.83 -14.18 6.68
CA VAL A 176 2.51 -15.48 6.53
C VAL A 176 1.61 -16.51 5.85
N GLY A 177 0.33 -16.56 6.19
CA GLY A 177 -0.64 -17.43 5.53
C GLY A 177 -0.75 -17.13 4.03
N TRP A 178 -0.79 -15.85 3.65
CA TRP A 178 -0.78 -15.46 2.24
C TRP A 178 0.54 -15.81 1.54
N PHE A 179 1.70 -15.58 2.17
CA PHE A 179 2.99 -15.97 1.59
C PHE A 179 3.10 -17.48 1.36
N ARG A 180 2.55 -18.30 2.27
CA ARG A 180 2.47 -19.77 2.09
C ARG A 180 1.62 -20.14 0.89
N ALA A 181 0.46 -19.50 0.73
CA ALA A 181 -0.43 -19.73 -0.42
C ALA A 181 0.26 -19.30 -1.74
N LEU A 182 0.86 -18.11 -1.77
CA LEU A 182 1.63 -17.62 -2.92
C LEU A 182 2.75 -18.61 -3.29
N TYR A 183 3.56 -19.04 -2.32
CA TYR A 183 4.70 -19.91 -2.57
C TYR A 183 4.31 -21.31 -3.08
N ALA A 184 3.12 -21.81 -2.68
CA ALA A 184 2.60 -23.10 -3.13
C ALA A 184 1.94 -23.05 -4.51
N ASP A 185 1.50 -21.87 -4.96
CA ASP A 185 0.80 -21.68 -6.21
C ASP A 185 1.76 -21.40 -7.38
N ARG A 186 1.83 -22.33 -8.33
CA ARG A 186 2.72 -22.22 -9.49
C ARG A 186 2.35 -21.08 -10.43
N GLU A 187 1.06 -20.79 -10.60
CA GLU A 187 0.60 -19.73 -11.50
C GLU A 187 0.89 -18.36 -10.90
N LEU A 188 0.62 -18.18 -9.60
CA LEU A 188 0.97 -16.95 -8.90
C LEU A 188 2.48 -16.74 -8.83
N MET A 189 3.28 -17.79 -8.61
CA MET A 189 4.74 -17.68 -8.66
C MET A 189 5.24 -17.31 -10.06
N SER A 190 4.62 -17.84 -11.12
CA SER A 190 4.93 -17.45 -12.50
C SER A 190 4.56 -15.98 -12.76
N ALA A 191 3.41 -15.54 -12.28
CA ALA A 191 3.00 -14.15 -12.37
C ALA A 191 3.93 -13.22 -11.58
N ALA A 192 4.41 -13.65 -10.40
CA ALA A 192 5.38 -12.90 -9.61
C ALA A 192 6.71 -12.74 -10.35
N ASP A 193 7.20 -13.81 -10.98
CA ASP A 193 8.38 -13.76 -11.85
C ASP A 193 8.19 -12.81 -13.04
N GLY A 194 6.95 -12.61 -13.51
CA GLY A 194 6.58 -11.70 -14.59
C GLY A 194 6.57 -10.22 -14.22
N HIS A 195 6.33 -9.91 -12.94
CA HIS A 195 6.36 -8.55 -12.38
C HIS A 195 7.75 -8.11 -11.92
N LEU A 196 8.73 -9.02 -11.90
CA LEU A 196 10.08 -8.64 -11.56
C LEU A 196 10.63 -7.60 -12.57
N PRO A 197 11.33 -6.57 -12.06
CA PRO A 197 12.15 -5.64 -12.83
C PRO A 197 12.81 -6.23 -14.08
N ARG A 198 12.58 -5.61 -15.24
CA ARG A 198 13.19 -6.00 -16.51
C ARG A 198 14.56 -5.33 -16.64
N GLY A 199 15.62 -6.13 -16.67
CA GLY A 199 17.01 -5.65 -16.80
C GLY A 199 17.86 -5.98 -15.57
N GLY A 200 19.18 -6.09 -15.77
CA GLY A 200 20.12 -6.58 -14.77
C GLY A 200 20.10 -8.11 -14.59
N ASP A 201 20.50 -8.61 -13.41
CA ASP A 201 20.56 -10.04 -13.08
C ASP A 201 19.17 -10.61 -12.74
N ILE A 202 18.38 -10.91 -13.78
CA ILE A 202 17.02 -11.48 -13.66
C ILE A 202 17.05 -12.81 -12.89
N ALA A 203 18.06 -13.67 -13.14
CA ALA A 203 18.16 -14.96 -12.46
C ALA A 203 18.43 -14.79 -10.96
N GLY A 204 19.31 -13.85 -10.59
CA GLY A 204 19.56 -13.47 -9.20
C GLY A 204 18.33 -12.90 -8.51
N ARG A 205 17.53 -12.08 -9.19
CA ARG A 205 16.27 -11.56 -8.63
C ARG A 205 15.25 -12.65 -8.36
N ARG A 206 15.02 -13.54 -9.33
CA ARG A 206 14.12 -14.70 -9.16
C ARG A 206 14.57 -15.57 -7.99
N ARG A 207 15.88 -15.79 -7.85
CA ARG A 207 16.44 -16.52 -6.71
C ARG A 207 16.17 -15.77 -5.39
N ARG A 208 16.48 -14.48 -5.31
CA ARG A 208 16.22 -13.64 -4.11
C ARG A 208 14.75 -13.66 -3.71
N LEU A 209 13.83 -13.44 -4.65
CA LEU A 209 12.39 -13.48 -4.41
C LEU A 209 11.98 -14.83 -3.80
N ARG A 210 12.42 -15.93 -4.40
CA ARG A 210 12.11 -17.30 -3.93
C ARG A 210 12.69 -17.56 -2.55
N GLU A 211 13.95 -17.19 -2.31
CA GLU A 211 14.61 -17.36 -1.01
C GLU A 211 13.93 -16.52 0.08
N ARG A 212 13.55 -15.27 -0.22
CA ARG A 212 12.82 -14.41 0.72
C ARG A 212 11.45 -14.99 1.04
N LEU A 213 10.67 -15.40 0.04
CA LEU A 213 9.39 -16.08 0.26
C LEU A 213 9.57 -17.33 1.12
N GLN A 214 10.57 -18.15 0.83
CA GLN A 214 10.85 -19.35 1.62
C GLN A 214 11.15 -19.01 3.08
N ARG A 215 11.91 -17.94 3.38
CA ARG A 215 12.13 -17.49 4.77
C ARG A 215 10.84 -16.97 5.41
N LEU A 216 10.07 -16.16 4.71
CA LEU A 216 8.79 -15.63 5.20
C LEU A 216 7.79 -16.74 5.53
N THR A 217 7.69 -17.78 4.70
CA THR A 217 6.77 -18.92 4.96
C THR A 217 7.11 -19.72 6.22
N ARG A 218 8.36 -19.67 6.67
CA ARG A 218 8.86 -20.38 7.87
C ARG A 218 8.65 -19.59 9.16
N LEU A 219 8.27 -18.31 9.07
CA LEU A 219 7.89 -17.56 10.26
C LEU A 219 6.69 -18.24 10.94
N SER A 220 6.65 -18.18 12.28
CA SER A 220 5.51 -18.69 13.03
C SER A 220 4.27 -17.89 12.67
N ALA A 221 3.17 -18.58 12.35
CA ALA A 221 1.91 -17.93 12.06
C ALA A 221 1.11 -17.58 13.33
N GLY A 222 1.63 -17.92 14.52
CA GLY A 222 0.79 -18.10 15.72
C GLY A 222 0.44 -19.56 15.88
#